data_AF-G2NTL4-F1
#
_entry.id   AF-G2NTL4-F1
#
_cell.length_a   1.000
_cell.length_b   1.000
_cell.length_c   1.000
_cell.angle_alpha   90.00
_cell.angle_beta   90.00
_cell.angle_gamma   90.00
#
_symmetry.space_group_name_H-M   'P 1'
#
loop_
_entity.id
_entity.type
_entity.pdbx_description
1 polymer ?
#
loop_
_entity_poly.entity_id
_entity_poly.type
_entity_poly.pdbx_seq_one_letter_code
_entity_poly.pdbx_strand_id
1 'polypeptide(L)'
;MGAEGKGGAARADVVVLTALEVEYRAVRAHLEDPRPVKAERGALFEVGVFRAGSGERTVAIHMTGPGNPGAAASVERAAALFAPWAVLFVGVAGGVKDVALGDVVAADAVYDYETGKDTESGFWPRQKTHQSAYGLVQLARLVAAGDAWQRRIRPGDDAPRPRAQVKPLAAGGRVVAHHRSDAGLRLAASAGDALAVDMEGFGFLAGAYVNQQLDALVIRGISDLLGDKGEAHDERWQPVASRHAAAFAFELIGRIPVAADAPGVADDPAARPFTADTRSLDTDMGSRAADTPPLASGTHPQAPRRRKLTIRDIGDLADTLLAVSGMTSPARWQQLLDELPTVGTAVGRQSASRSEALSLLRTCEARRAMGELVEVIAVLAPDDPAAAELTRRVEDLGLA
;
A
#
# COMPACT_ATOMS: atom_id res chain seq x y z
N MET A 1 14.70 -18.78 -51.55
CA MET A 1 15.82 -17.96 -51.05
C MET A 1 15.31 -16.55 -50.87
N GLY A 2 15.32 -16.02 -49.63
CA GLY A 2 14.89 -14.65 -49.37
C GLY A 2 14.57 -14.34 -47.92
N ALA A 3 15.55 -14.61 -47.04
CA ALA A 3 15.71 -14.05 -45.69
C ALA A 3 14.52 -14.08 -44.72
N GLU A 4 14.46 -15.16 -43.93
CA GLU A 4 14.03 -15.08 -42.54
C GLU A 4 14.86 -14.00 -41.84
N GLY A 5 14.25 -12.85 -41.57
CA GLY A 5 14.83 -11.86 -40.68
C GLY A 5 14.95 -12.50 -39.29
N LYS A 6 16.19 -12.79 -38.87
CA LYS A 6 16.51 -13.12 -37.49
C LYS A 6 15.95 -12.00 -36.60
N GLY A 7 14.81 -12.24 -35.97
CA GLY A 7 14.18 -11.32 -35.03
C GLY A 7 15.09 -11.16 -33.82
N GLY A 8 15.98 -10.17 -33.87
CA GLY A 8 16.74 -9.77 -32.69
C GLY A 8 15.74 -9.40 -31.59
N ALA A 9 15.92 -9.98 -30.41
CA ALA A 9 15.12 -9.64 -29.24
C ALA A 9 15.05 -8.12 -29.10
N ALA A 10 13.86 -7.61 -28.82
CA ALA A 10 13.70 -6.22 -28.53
C ALA A 10 14.55 -5.86 -27.32
N ARG A 11 15.37 -4.80 -27.38
CA ARG A 11 16.19 -4.39 -26.23
C ARG A 11 15.72 -3.04 -25.72
N ALA A 12 15.60 -2.93 -24.40
CA ALA A 12 15.48 -1.67 -23.67
C ALA A 12 16.36 -1.77 -22.41
N ASP A 13 17.01 -0.69 -22.02
CA ASP A 13 17.85 -0.67 -20.81
C ASP A 13 16.97 -0.63 -19.56
N VAL A 14 15.89 0.15 -19.63
CA VAL A 14 14.91 0.35 -18.56
C VAL A 14 13.51 0.24 -19.13
N VAL A 15 12.60 -0.38 -18.38
CA VAL A 15 11.16 -0.32 -18.65
C VAL A 15 10.49 0.54 -17.58
N VAL A 16 9.62 1.47 -17.99
CA VAL A 16 8.78 2.26 -17.05
C VAL A 16 7.32 1.89 -17.25
N LEU A 17 6.70 1.39 -16.19
CA LEU A 17 5.29 1.08 -16.12
C LEU A 17 4.53 2.19 -15.39
N THR A 18 3.32 2.46 -15.85
CA THR A 18 2.41 3.48 -15.30
C THR A 18 1.01 2.90 -15.22
N ALA A 19 0.15 3.38 -14.32
CA ALA A 19 -1.23 2.88 -14.20
C ALA A 19 -2.22 3.73 -15.01
N LEU A 20 -2.04 5.05 -15.01
CA LEU A 20 -2.99 6.03 -15.55
C LEU A 20 -2.43 6.81 -16.74
N GLU A 21 -3.33 7.36 -17.57
CA GLU A 21 -2.93 8.12 -18.75
C GLU A 21 -2.11 9.38 -18.40
N VAL A 22 -2.47 10.08 -17.31
CA VAL A 22 -1.73 11.27 -16.85
C VAL A 22 -0.29 10.94 -16.46
N GLU A 23 -0.08 9.78 -15.83
CA GLU A 23 1.23 9.26 -15.45
C GLU A 23 2.03 8.86 -16.70
N TYR A 24 1.39 8.14 -17.63
CA TYR A 24 1.96 7.74 -18.90
C TYR A 24 2.45 8.95 -19.70
N ARG A 25 1.61 9.98 -19.84
CA ARG A 25 1.95 11.22 -20.55
C ARG A 25 3.12 11.94 -19.88
N ALA A 26 3.16 11.98 -18.55
CA ALA A 26 4.27 12.59 -17.82
C ALA A 26 5.59 11.86 -18.06
N VAL A 27 5.61 10.53 -18.02
CA VAL A 27 6.79 9.71 -18.33
C VAL A 27 7.21 9.90 -19.80
N ARG A 28 6.26 9.82 -20.73
CA ARG A 28 6.50 9.95 -22.17
C ARG A 28 7.15 11.28 -22.56
N ALA A 29 6.85 12.37 -21.85
CA ALA A 29 7.41 13.71 -22.09
C ALA A 29 8.93 13.84 -21.83
N HIS A 30 9.57 12.80 -21.29
CA HIS A 30 11.02 12.73 -21.13
C HIS A 30 11.73 11.98 -22.26
N LEU A 31 11.00 11.36 -23.17
CA LEU A 31 11.55 10.56 -24.25
C LEU A 31 11.68 11.36 -25.55
N GLU A 32 12.78 11.14 -26.25
CA GLU A 32 13.02 11.58 -27.61
C GLU A 32 12.59 10.48 -28.59
N ASP A 33 11.94 10.88 -29.69
CA ASP A 33 11.43 10.01 -30.75
C ASP A 33 10.73 8.73 -30.23
N PRO A 34 9.71 8.83 -29.35
CA PRO A 34 8.98 7.66 -28.88
C PRO A 34 8.24 7.02 -30.06
N ARG A 35 8.70 5.82 -30.44
CA ARG A 35 8.14 5.05 -31.56
C ARG A 35 7.11 4.04 -31.05
N PRO A 36 5.95 3.93 -31.72
CA PRO A 36 4.98 2.91 -31.37
C PRO A 36 5.47 1.48 -31.64
N VAL A 37 5.17 0.65 -30.64
CA VAL A 37 4.70 -0.73 -30.71
C VAL A 37 5.75 -1.80 -30.93
N LYS A 38 6.24 -2.31 -29.80
CA LYS A 38 6.49 -3.74 -29.66
C LYS A 38 5.36 -4.36 -28.87
N ALA A 39 4.85 -5.48 -29.35
CA ALA A 39 3.74 -6.19 -28.72
C ALA A 39 4.26 -7.49 -28.11
N GLU A 40 3.96 -7.72 -26.84
CA GLU A 40 4.11 -9.04 -26.20
C GLU A 40 2.74 -9.45 -25.67
N ARG A 41 2.15 -10.48 -26.28
CA ARG A 41 0.85 -11.05 -25.89
C ARG A 41 -0.24 -9.98 -25.68
N GLY A 42 -0.28 -8.99 -26.57
CA GLY A 42 -1.26 -7.90 -26.56
C GLY A 42 -0.89 -6.68 -25.70
N ALA A 43 0.19 -6.73 -24.91
CA ALA A 43 0.72 -5.53 -24.26
C ALA A 43 1.53 -4.70 -25.28
N LEU A 44 1.14 -3.45 -25.49
CA LEU A 44 1.80 -2.52 -26.41
C LEU A 44 2.77 -1.63 -25.64
N PHE A 45 4.03 -1.65 -26.05
CA PHE A 45 5.08 -0.78 -25.51
C PHE A 45 5.48 0.27 -26.54
N GLU A 46 5.59 1.53 -26.10
CA GLU A 46 6.33 2.56 -26.83
C GLU A 46 7.81 2.50 -26.41
N VAL A 47 8.72 2.73 -27.35
CA VAL A 47 10.16 2.75 -27.06
C VAL A 47 10.72 4.09 -27.53
N GLY A 48 11.42 4.77 -26.64
CA GLY A 48 12.08 6.04 -26.95
C GLY A 48 13.49 6.10 -26.35
N VAL A 49 14.17 7.19 -26.64
CA VAL A 49 15.53 7.44 -26.15
C VAL A 49 15.50 8.52 -25.08
N PHE A 50 16.25 8.30 -24.00
CA PHE A 50 16.50 9.31 -22.99
C PHE A 50 17.99 9.65 -22.93
N ARG A 51 18.31 10.94 -23.05
CA ARG A 51 19.69 11.44 -23.02
C ARG A 51 19.93 12.27 -21.76
N ALA A 52 21.02 11.97 -21.05
CA ALA A 52 21.45 12.70 -19.87
C ALA A 52 22.97 12.87 -19.88
N GLY A 53 23.44 14.10 -20.05
CA GLY A 53 24.88 14.36 -20.24
C GLY A 53 25.38 13.66 -21.50
N SER A 54 26.42 12.83 -21.36
CA SER A 54 26.95 11.97 -22.44
C SER A 54 26.30 10.59 -22.51
N GLY A 55 25.41 10.25 -21.57
CA GLY A 55 24.76 8.95 -21.50
C GLY A 55 23.46 8.89 -22.31
N GLU A 56 23.25 7.76 -22.99
CA GLU A 56 22.02 7.44 -23.71
C GLU A 56 21.37 6.17 -23.12
N ARG A 57 20.05 6.20 -22.94
CA ARG A 57 19.25 5.07 -22.44
C ARG A 57 18.09 4.80 -23.38
N THR A 58 17.93 3.55 -23.77
CA THR A 58 16.71 3.07 -24.43
C THR A 58 15.67 2.75 -23.35
N VAL A 59 14.54 3.44 -23.39
CA VAL A 59 13.47 3.30 -22.39
C VAL A 59 12.20 2.83 -23.08
N ALA A 60 11.65 1.70 -22.62
CA ALA A 60 10.33 1.24 -23.02
C ALA A 60 9.29 1.67 -21.99
N ILE A 61 8.10 2.08 -22.43
CA ILE A 61 7.03 2.55 -21.56
C ILE A 61 5.72 1.83 -21.87
N HIS A 62 4.95 1.56 -20.82
CA HIS A 62 3.64 0.92 -20.95
C HIS A 62 2.68 1.35 -19.83
N MET A 63 1.41 1.52 -20.19
CA MET A 63 0.33 1.83 -19.27
C MET A 63 -0.43 0.54 -18.94
N THR A 64 -0.34 0.08 -17.70
CA THR A 64 -0.87 -1.20 -17.23
C THR A 64 -2.36 -1.17 -16.89
N GLY A 65 -2.90 0.02 -16.61
CA GLY A 65 -4.14 0.17 -15.86
C GLY A 65 -3.92 0.00 -14.35
N PRO A 66 -4.91 0.38 -13.52
CA PRO A 66 -4.82 0.26 -12.08
C PRO A 66 -4.93 -1.19 -11.60
N GLY A 67 -4.34 -1.46 -10.44
CA GLY A 67 -4.44 -2.74 -9.73
C GLY A 67 -3.24 -3.68 -9.86
N ASN A 68 -2.94 -4.34 -8.74
CA ASN A 68 -1.84 -5.29 -8.57
C ASN A 68 -1.74 -6.41 -9.66
N PRO A 69 -2.83 -7.09 -10.09
CA PRO A 69 -2.69 -8.20 -11.04
C PRO A 69 -2.18 -7.75 -12.42
N GLY A 70 -2.67 -6.62 -12.92
CA GLY A 70 -2.24 -6.05 -14.19
C GLY A 70 -0.78 -5.62 -14.13
N ALA A 71 -0.39 -4.95 -13.05
CA ALA A 71 0.99 -4.54 -12.81
C ALA A 71 1.97 -5.73 -12.81
N ALA A 72 1.63 -6.82 -12.10
CA ALA A 72 2.45 -8.03 -12.05
C ALA A 72 2.63 -8.67 -13.45
N ALA A 73 1.53 -8.81 -14.20
CA ALA A 73 1.55 -9.36 -15.55
C ALA A 73 2.38 -8.51 -16.52
N SER A 74 2.32 -7.18 -16.40
CA SER A 74 3.09 -6.29 -17.25
C SER A 74 4.59 -6.33 -16.96
N VAL A 75 5.00 -6.61 -15.72
CA VAL A 75 6.43 -6.85 -15.41
C VAL A 75 6.94 -8.11 -16.11
N GLU A 76 6.19 -9.21 -16.07
CA GLU A 76 6.58 -10.44 -16.78
C GLU A 76 6.70 -10.21 -18.29
N ARG A 77 5.71 -9.54 -18.90
CA ARG A 77 5.75 -9.24 -20.34
C ARG A 77 6.91 -8.32 -20.71
N ALA A 78 7.20 -7.33 -19.87
CA ALA A 78 8.33 -6.44 -20.04
C ALA A 78 9.67 -7.21 -19.94
N ALA A 79 9.81 -8.10 -18.97
CA ALA A 79 10.99 -8.93 -18.78
C ALA A 79 11.20 -9.86 -19.98
N ALA A 80 10.15 -10.57 -20.41
CA ALA A 80 10.18 -11.47 -21.55
C ALA A 80 10.53 -10.77 -22.87
N LEU A 81 9.99 -9.56 -23.08
CA LEU A 81 10.19 -8.83 -24.33
C LEU A 81 11.54 -8.12 -24.40
N PHE A 82 11.98 -7.50 -23.30
CA PHE A 82 13.10 -6.55 -23.34
C PHE A 82 14.38 -7.00 -22.62
N ALA A 83 14.29 -7.96 -21.70
CA ALA A 83 15.36 -8.30 -20.75
C ALA A 83 16.04 -7.04 -20.16
N PRO A 84 15.28 -6.11 -19.56
CA PRO A 84 15.82 -4.84 -19.10
C PRO A 84 16.68 -5.01 -17.84
N TRP A 85 17.58 -4.05 -17.59
CA TRP A 85 18.35 -4.03 -16.34
C TRP A 85 17.46 -3.65 -15.15
N ALA A 86 16.56 -2.69 -15.36
CA ALA A 86 15.58 -2.30 -14.35
C ALA A 86 14.19 -2.10 -14.93
N VAL A 87 13.19 -2.33 -14.08
CA VAL A 87 11.82 -1.90 -14.29
C VAL A 87 11.43 -0.90 -13.20
N LEU A 88 10.79 0.18 -13.57
CA LEU A 88 10.28 1.19 -12.63
C LEU A 88 8.75 1.25 -12.74
N PHE A 89 8.06 1.37 -11.61
CA PHE A 89 6.65 1.73 -11.60
C PHE A 89 6.50 3.19 -11.17
N VAL A 90 6.07 4.05 -12.08
CA VAL A 90 6.01 5.50 -11.88
C VAL A 90 4.56 5.93 -11.95
N GLY A 91 4.09 6.64 -10.93
CA GLY A 91 2.72 7.14 -10.94
C GLY A 91 2.42 8.01 -9.73
N VAL A 92 1.14 8.11 -9.37
CA VAL A 92 0.66 8.87 -8.22
C VAL A 92 0.25 7.97 -7.05
N ALA A 93 0.16 8.53 -5.86
CA ALA A 93 -0.30 7.87 -4.65
C ALA A 93 -0.97 8.86 -3.69
N GLY A 94 -1.78 8.33 -2.78
CA GLY A 94 -2.33 9.08 -1.66
C GLY A 94 -1.32 9.15 -0.51
N GLY A 95 -1.06 10.35 0.00
CA GLY A 95 -0.18 10.59 1.13
C GLY A 95 -0.84 10.16 2.45
N VAL A 96 -0.14 9.32 3.19
CA VAL A 96 -0.58 8.79 4.48
C VAL A 96 -0.07 9.67 5.63
N LYS A 97 1.21 10.01 5.61
CA LYS A 97 1.86 10.84 6.63
C LYS A 97 3.18 11.42 6.15
N ASP A 98 3.66 12.47 6.83
CA ASP A 98 4.99 13.07 6.66
C ASP A 98 5.35 13.50 5.22
N VAL A 99 4.34 13.69 4.36
CA VAL A 99 4.46 14.11 2.96
C VAL A 99 3.48 15.23 2.64
N ALA A 100 3.82 16.07 1.67
CA ALA A 100 2.94 17.09 1.12
C ALA A 100 2.54 16.77 -0.33
N LEU A 101 1.51 17.44 -0.83
CA LEU A 101 1.11 17.33 -2.23
C LEU A 101 2.26 17.70 -3.16
N GLY A 102 2.48 16.88 -4.17
CA GLY A 102 3.60 16.99 -5.10
C GLY A 102 4.92 16.42 -4.59
N ASP A 103 5.08 16.08 -3.29
CA ASP A 103 6.28 15.34 -2.84
C ASP A 103 6.38 13.99 -3.58
N VAL A 104 7.58 13.44 -3.65
CA VAL A 104 7.87 12.15 -4.27
C VAL A 104 8.30 11.14 -3.21
N VAL A 105 7.77 9.92 -3.27
CA VAL A 105 8.21 8.80 -2.44
C VAL A 105 8.71 7.68 -3.35
N ALA A 106 9.97 7.30 -3.20
CA ALA A 106 10.52 6.08 -3.79
C ALA A 106 10.48 4.96 -2.74
N ALA A 107 9.85 3.85 -3.07
CA ALA A 107 9.62 2.76 -2.14
C ALA A 107 10.91 1.96 -1.88
N ASP A 108 11.41 1.91 -0.65
CA ASP A 108 12.38 0.85 -0.29
C ASP A 108 11.67 -0.48 -0.04
N ALA A 109 10.44 -0.44 0.46
CA ALA A 109 9.54 -1.58 0.62
C ALA A 109 8.10 -1.21 0.26
N VAL A 110 7.30 -2.21 -0.13
CA VAL A 110 5.85 -2.08 -0.29
C VAL A 110 5.14 -3.15 0.53
N TYR A 111 4.24 -2.71 1.42
CA TYR A 111 3.39 -3.56 2.24
C TYR A 111 2.07 -3.86 1.56
N ASP A 112 1.68 -5.14 1.52
CA ASP A 112 0.29 -5.53 1.28
C ASP A 112 -0.53 -5.30 2.55
N TYR A 113 -1.34 -4.24 2.58
CA TYR A 113 -2.13 -3.90 3.75
C TYR A 113 -3.47 -4.64 3.84
N GLU A 114 -3.87 -5.36 2.78
CA GLU A 114 -5.19 -5.97 2.68
C GLU A 114 -5.19 -7.47 3.00
N THR A 115 -4.08 -8.17 2.79
CA THR A 115 -4.03 -9.59 3.09
C THR A 115 -4.12 -9.84 4.60
N GLY A 116 -5.12 -10.62 4.98
CA GLY A 116 -5.35 -11.00 6.37
C GLY A 116 -6.41 -12.07 6.52
N LYS A 117 -6.84 -12.26 7.76
CA LYS A 117 -7.92 -13.19 8.12
C LYS A 117 -9.02 -12.41 8.81
N ASP A 118 -10.24 -12.49 8.27
CA ASP A 118 -11.42 -12.04 8.99
C ASP A 118 -11.83 -13.04 10.07
N THR A 119 -12.12 -12.52 11.26
CA THR A 119 -12.56 -13.29 12.42
C THR A 119 -13.71 -12.57 13.11
N GLU A 120 -14.42 -13.26 14.01
CA GLU A 120 -15.47 -12.62 14.83
C GLU A 120 -14.96 -11.43 15.66
N SER A 121 -13.67 -11.41 16.02
CA SER A 121 -13.05 -10.34 16.81
C SER A 121 -12.37 -9.26 15.95
N GLY A 122 -12.51 -9.34 14.62
CA GLY A 122 -11.98 -8.37 13.66
C GLY A 122 -10.95 -8.95 12.70
N PHE A 123 -10.39 -8.06 11.89
CA PHE A 123 -9.39 -8.40 10.88
C PHE A 123 -8.01 -8.61 11.51
N TRP A 124 -7.36 -9.73 11.18
CA TRP A 124 -6.01 -10.05 11.62
C TRP A 124 -5.05 -9.92 10.42
N PRO A 125 -4.15 -8.93 10.42
CA PRO A 125 -3.21 -8.72 9.32
C PRO A 125 -2.30 -9.93 9.10
N ARG A 126 -2.09 -10.28 7.83
CA ARG A 126 -1.12 -11.28 7.37
C ARG A 126 -0.24 -10.69 6.27
N GLN A 127 0.15 -9.44 6.48
CA GLN A 127 0.82 -8.60 5.50
C GLN A 127 2.06 -9.29 4.95
N LYS A 128 2.23 -9.16 3.65
CA LYS A 128 3.46 -9.51 2.96
C LYS A 128 4.17 -8.23 2.58
N THR A 129 5.48 -8.33 2.45
CA THR A 129 6.34 -7.21 2.09
C THR A 129 7.21 -7.62 0.93
N HIS A 130 7.18 -6.83 -0.14
CA HIS A 130 8.21 -6.89 -1.16
C HIS A 130 9.17 -5.71 -1.00
N GLN A 131 10.45 -5.99 -1.21
CA GLN A 131 11.52 -4.98 -1.17
C GLN A 131 11.84 -4.55 -2.60
N SER A 132 12.16 -3.27 -2.78
CA SER A 132 12.78 -2.80 -4.02
C SER A 132 14.24 -3.24 -4.09
N ALA A 133 14.81 -3.24 -5.29
CA ALA A 133 16.21 -3.63 -5.48
C ALA A 133 17.17 -2.69 -4.74
N TYR A 134 18.09 -3.26 -3.96
CA TYR A 134 18.97 -2.50 -3.07
C TYR A 134 19.77 -1.42 -3.82
N GLY A 135 20.29 -1.74 -5.02
CA GLY A 135 21.03 -0.79 -5.85
C GLY A 135 20.18 0.43 -6.26
N LEU A 136 18.95 0.19 -6.69
CA LEU A 136 17.99 1.26 -7.01
C LEU A 136 17.60 2.08 -5.79
N VAL A 137 17.47 1.46 -4.61
CA VAL A 137 17.19 2.17 -3.35
C VAL A 137 18.35 3.10 -2.97
N GLN A 138 19.60 2.65 -3.08
CA GLN A 138 20.77 3.52 -2.83
C GLN A 138 20.80 4.69 -3.83
N LEU A 139 20.52 4.40 -5.10
CA LEU A 139 20.48 5.43 -6.13
C LEU A 139 19.36 6.45 -5.87
N ALA A 140 18.17 6.00 -5.49
CA ALA A 140 17.05 6.86 -5.12
C ALA A 140 17.41 7.78 -3.93
N ARG A 141 18.13 7.28 -2.93
CA ARG A 141 18.61 8.11 -1.80
C ARG A 141 19.56 9.21 -2.26
N LEU A 142 20.49 8.90 -3.18
CA LEU A 142 21.40 9.89 -3.76
C LEU A 142 20.66 10.92 -4.63
N VAL A 143 19.65 10.50 -5.38
CA VAL A 143 18.81 11.40 -6.18
C VAL A 143 18.01 12.34 -5.26
N ALA A 144 17.36 11.79 -4.23
CA ALA A 144 16.58 12.56 -3.26
C ALA A 144 17.43 13.61 -2.52
N ALA A 145 18.67 13.26 -2.15
CA ALA A 145 19.58 14.19 -1.48
C ALA A 145 20.18 15.26 -2.40
N GLY A 146 20.25 15.01 -3.72
CA GLY A 146 20.99 15.85 -4.66
C GLY A 146 20.22 17.03 -5.26
N ASP A 147 18.91 17.15 -5.01
CA ASP A 147 17.96 18.16 -5.54
C ASP A 147 17.94 18.38 -7.08
N ALA A 148 18.90 17.83 -7.82
CA ALA A 148 19.10 17.99 -9.25
C ALA A 148 17.90 17.50 -10.07
N TRP A 149 17.20 16.49 -9.55
CA TRP A 149 16.01 15.92 -10.17
C TRP A 149 14.90 16.95 -10.37
N GLN A 150 14.78 17.95 -9.48
CA GLN A 150 13.75 18.99 -9.59
C GLN A 150 13.93 19.84 -10.86
N ARG A 151 15.16 19.96 -11.39
CA ARG A 151 15.40 20.66 -12.67
C ARG A 151 14.81 19.93 -13.88
N ARG A 152 14.48 18.65 -13.73
CA ARG A 152 13.82 17.87 -14.78
C ARG A 152 12.30 18.02 -14.77
N ILE A 153 11.73 18.61 -13.73
CA ILE A 153 10.29 18.89 -13.68
C ILE A 153 9.97 19.79 -14.87
N ARG A 154 9.16 19.27 -15.79
CA ARG A 154 8.73 20.04 -16.96
C ARG A 154 7.89 21.23 -16.49
N PRO A 155 8.04 22.41 -17.13
CA PRO A 155 7.26 23.59 -16.78
C PRO A 155 5.76 23.28 -16.73
N GLY A 156 5.07 23.85 -15.75
CA GLY A 156 3.65 23.70 -15.50
C GLY A 156 3.18 24.72 -14.46
N ASP A 157 2.06 24.43 -13.80
CA ASP A 157 1.47 25.30 -12.77
C ASP A 157 2.46 25.66 -11.64
N ASP A 158 2.21 26.79 -10.95
CA ASP A 158 2.99 27.30 -9.81
C ASP A 158 2.89 26.39 -8.57
N ALA A 159 3.38 25.17 -8.68
CA ALA A 159 3.47 24.22 -7.57
C ALA A 159 4.72 24.51 -6.72
N PRO A 160 4.65 24.33 -5.39
CA PRO A 160 5.82 24.40 -4.52
C PRO A 160 6.91 23.41 -4.97
N ARG A 161 8.17 23.75 -4.69
CA ARG A 161 9.31 22.87 -4.97
C ARG A 161 9.15 21.57 -4.16
N PRO A 162 8.99 20.41 -4.82
CA PRO A 162 8.69 19.16 -4.13
C PRO A 162 9.91 18.56 -3.45
N ARG A 163 9.72 17.85 -2.35
CA ARG A 163 10.77 17.02 -1.73
C ARG A 163 10.66 15.58 -2.19
N ALA A 164 11.73 14.81 -2.01
CA ALA A 164 11.72 13.38 -2.25
C ALA A 164 12.14 12.61 -0.99
N GLN A 165 11.49 11.49 -0.71
CA GLN A 165 11.80 10.60 0.40
C GLN A 165 11.92 9.16 -0.08
N VAL A 166 12.80 8.38 0.55
CA VAL A 166 12.94 6.95 0.32
C VAL A 166 12.46 6.21 1.56
N LYS A 167 11.25 5.67 1.50
CA LYS A 167 10.52 5.07 2.62
C LYS A 167 9.48 4.07 2.14
N PRO A 168 8.90 3.26 3.03
CA PRO A 168 7.89 2.29 2.64
C PRO A 168 6.62 2.92 2.07
N LEU A 169 5.95 2.16 1.21
CA LEU A 169 4.58 2.41 0.74
C LEU A 169 3.70 1.24 1.19
N ALA A 170 2.39 1.46 1.17
CA ALA A 170 1.41 0.37 1.21
C ALA A 170 0.68 0.27 -0.12
N ALA A 171 0.23 -0.92 -0.49
CA ALA A 171 -0.57 -1.13 -1.69
C ALA A 171 -1.69 -2.14 -1.47
N GLY A 172 -2.82 -1.92 -2.15
CA GLY A 172 -4.02 -2.77 -2.06
C GLY A 172 -5.03 -2.43 -3.16
N GLY A 173 -6.04 -3.27 -3.34
CA GLY A 173 -7.08 -3.12 -4.35
C GLY A 173 -8.13 -2.05 -4.06
N ARG A 174 -8.01 -1.29 -2.96
CA ARG A 174 -8.95 -0.22 -2.58
C ARG A 174 -8.30 1.16 -2.65
N VAL A 175 -9.07 2.12 -3.14
CA VAL A 175 -8.79 3.54 -2.97
C VAL A 175 -9.06 3.93 -1.51
N VAL A 176 -8.02 4.25 -0.76
CA VAL A 176 -8.16 4.70 0.63
C VAL A 176 -8.47 6.20 0.63
N ALA A 177 -9.72 6.55 0.95
CA ALA A 177 -10.17 7.94 0.87
C ALA A 177 -9.85 8.78 2.11
N HIS A 178 -9.81 8.16 3.29
CA HIS A 178 -9.75 8.88 4.56
C HIS A 178 -9.00 8.05 5.62
N HIS A 179 -8.18 8.69 6.46
CA HIS A 179 -7.38 8.02 7.51
C HIS A 179 -8.24 7.32 8.59
N ARG A 180 -9.39 7.88 8.95
CA ARG A 180 -10.42 7.22 9.80
C ARG A 180 -11.20 6.07 9.15
N SER A 181 -11.05 5.80 7.85
CA SER A 181 -11.68 4.62 7.25
C SER A 181 -11.10 3.34 7.82
N ASP A 182 -11.81 2.23 7.69
CA ASP A 182 -11.34 0.91 8.10
C ASP A 182 -9.97 0.54 7.50
N ALA A 183 -9.74 0.85 6.22
CA ALA A 183 -8.44 0.69 5.58
C ALA A 183 -7.39 1.69 6.11
N GLY A 184 -7.76 2.95 6.34
CA GLY A 184 -6.87 3.98 6.88
C GLY A 184 -6.38 3.66 8.30
N LEU A 185 -7.28 3.17 9.16
CA LEU A 185 -6.95 2.74 10.52
C LEU A 185 -6.02 1.52 10.52
N ARG A 186 -6.25 0.56 9.61
CA ARG A 186 -5.33 -0.57 9.42
C ARG A 186 -3.95 -0.12 8.98
N LEU A 187 -3.87 0.75 7.98
CA LEU A 187 -2.59 1.32 7.52
C LEU A 187 -1.83 1.97 8.69
N ALA A 188 -2.49 2.78 9.49
CA ALA A 188 -1.86 3.39 10.67
C ALA A 188 -1.37 2.36 11.70
N ALA A 189 -2.12 1.26 11.89
CA ALA A 189 -1.79 0.23 12.88
C ALA A 189 -0.71 -0.76 12.42
N SER A 190 -0.66 -1.09 11.13
CA SER A 190 0.16 -2.21 10.61
C SER A 190 1.18 -1.80 9.55
N ALA A 191 1.13 -0.55 9.08
CA ALA A 191 2.07 0.05 8.14
C ALA A 191 2.45 1.47 8.61
N GLY A 192 2.67 1.63 9.92
CA GLY A 192 2.80 2.93 10.58
C GLY A 192 3.99 3.79 10.13
N ASP A 193 4.93 3.24 9.36
CA ASP A 193 6.05 3.93 8.74
C ASP A 193 5.91 4.14 7.22
N ALA A 194 4.83 3.63 6.60
CA ALA A 194 4.53 3.90 5.21
C ALA A 194 4.10 5.37 5.00
N LEU A 195 4.66 6.02 3.98
CA LEU A 195 4.38 7.42 3.70
C LEU A 195 3.22 7.63 2.73
N ALA A 196 2.95 6.63 1.89
CA ALA A 196 1.93 6.71 0.86
C ALA A 196 1.26 5.36 0.61
N VAL A 197 0.08 5.41 0.01
CA VAL A 197 -0.69 4.23 -0.42
C VAL A 197 -1.03 4.31 -1.90
N ASP A 198 -0.79 3.22 -2.63
CA ASP A 198 -1.14 3.04 -4.04
C ASP A 198 -1.96 1.77 -4.28
N MET A 199 -2.21 1.42 -5.55
CA MET A 199 -2.99 0.24 -5.94
C MET A 199 -2.21 -0.81 -6.76
N GLU A 200 -0.92 -0.58 -7.02
CA GLU A 200 -0.13 -1.42 -7.95
C GLU A 200 1.23 -1.85 -7.41
N GLY A 201 1.82 -1.12 -6.46
CA GLY A 201 3.22 -1.26 -6.08
C GLY A 201 3.56 -2.65 -5.56
N PHE A 202 2.62 -3.30 -4.88
CA PHE A 202 2.83 -4.65 -4.35
C PHE A 202 2.84 -5.70 -5.48
N GLY A 203 1.86 -5.64 -6.39
CA GLY A 203 1.79 -6.55 -7.54
C GLY A 203 2.96 -6.36 -8.51
N PHE A 204 3.36 -5.11 -8.73
CA PHE A 204 4.56 -4.77 -9.49
C PHE A 204 5.81 -5.45 -8.91
N LEU A 205 6.10 -5.28 -7.61
CA LEU A 205 7.26 -5.90 -7.01
C LEU A 205 7.14 -7.43 -6.91
N ALA A 206 5.92 -7.99 -6.79
CA ALA A 206 5.70 -9.43 -6.87
C ALA A 206 6.04 -9.98 -8.26
N GLY A 207 5.68 -9.26 -9.32
CA GLY A 207 6.06 -9.58 -10.70
C GLY A 207 7.57 -9.50 -10.91
N ALA A 208 8.25 -8.53 -10.30
CA ALA A 208 9.71 -8.44 -10.35
C ALA A 208 10.38 -9.58 -9.57
N TYR A 209 9.86 -9.93 -8.39
CA TYR A 209 10.40 -10.98 -7.52
C TYR A 209 10.51 -12.35 -8.20
N VAL A 210 9.57 -12.69 -9.09
CA VAL A 210 9.62 -13.96 -9.85
C VAL A 210 10.56 -13.93 -11.05
N ASN A 211 11.06 -12.76 -11.43
CA ASN A 211 12.03 -12.56 -12.51
C ASN A 211 13.42 -12.32 -11.89
N GLN A 212 14.20 -13.39 -11.74
CA GLN A 212 15.55 -13.29 -11.19
C GLN A 212 16.40 -12.29 -11.98
N GLN A 213 17.23 -11.51 -11.28
CA GLN A 213 18.12 -10.48 -11.84
C GLN A 213 17.43 -9.24 -12.44
N LEU A 214 16.12 -9.08 -12.26
CA LEU A 214 15.42 -7.85 -12.62
C LEU A 214 15.36 -6.88 -11.43
N ASP A 215 16.07 -5.76 -11.52
CA ASP A 215 15.99 -4.72 -10.50
C ASP A 215 14.67 -3.93 -10.64
N ALA A 216 13.99 -3.69 -9.52
CA ALA A 216 12.69 -3.01 -9.51
C ALA A 216 12.58 -1.94 -8.44
N LEU A 217 11.89 -0.84 -8.76
CA LEU A 217 11.61 0.26 -7.83
C LEU A 217 10.25 0.91 -8.14
N VAL A 218 9.48 1.21 -7.09
CA VAL A 218 8.24 1.98 -7.18
C VAL A 218 8.52 3.45 -6.82
N ILE A 219 8.01 4.38 -7.63
CA ILE A 219 8.18 5.83 -7.46
C ILE A 219 6.82 6.49 -7.59
N ARG A 220 6.37 7.16 -6.52
CA ARG A 220 5.05 7.81 -6.49
C ARG A 220 5.15 9.29 -6.19
N GLY A 221 4.44 10.11 -6.96
CA GLY A 221 4.16 11.50 -6.61
C GLY A 221 2.88 11.57 -5.78
N ILE A 222 2.84 12.41 -4.76
CA ILE A 222 1.66 12.54 -3.88
C ILE A 222 0.60 13.43 -4.53
N SER A 223 -0.53 12.84 -4.93
CA SER A 223 -1.65 13.55 -5.60
C SER A 223 -2.73 14.05 -4.63
N ASP A 224 -2.91 13.36 -3.52
CA ASP A 224 -3.93 13.61 -2.51
C ASP A 224 -3.39 13.23 -1.13
N LEU A 225 -4.02 13.74 -0.06
CA LEU A 225 -3.75 13.29 1.31
C LEU A 225 -5.00 12.57 1.85
N LEU A 226 -4.80 11.58 2.72
CA LEU A 226 -5.91 10.82 3.32
C LEU A 226 -6.81 11.72 4.17
N GLY A 227 -7.98 12.09 3.62
CA GLY A 227 -8.93 13.04 4.23
C GLY A 227 -9.24 14.24 3.33
N ASP A 228 -8.41 14.51 2.33
CA ASP A 228 -8.52 15.65 1.42
C ASP A 228 -8.98 15.20 0.02
N LYS A 229 -10.18 14.60 -0.08
CA LYS A 229 -10.72 14.13 -1.38
C LYS A 229 -11.85 15.01 -1.89
N GLY A 230 -11.63 15.63 -3.04
CA GLY A 230 -12.64 16.27 -3.88
C GLY A 230 -12.20 16.25 -5.34
N GLU A 231 -13.11 16.06 -6.30
CA GLU A 231 -12.76 15.85 -7.73
C GLU A 231 -11.90 16.98 -8.34
N ALA A 232 -12.20 18.24 -8.00
CA ALA A 232 -11.42 19.40 -8.45
C ALA A 232 -9.97 19.42 -7.91
N HIS A 233 -9.70 18.69 -6.82
CA HIS A 233 -8.37 18.54 -6.27
C HIS A 233 -7.52 17.60 -7.14
N ASP A 234 -8.10 16.51 -7.59
CA ASP A 234 -7.43 15.48 -8.39
C ASP A 234 -7.06 15.99 -9.79
N GLU A 235 -7.95 16.74 -10.44
CA GLU A 235 -7.70 17.38 -11.74
C GLU A 235 -6.47 18.30 -11.71
N ARG A 236 -6.24 18.95 -10.55
CA ARG A 236 -5.09 19.84 -10.36
C ARG A 236 -3.82 19.08 -10.00
N TRP A 237 -3.89 18.16 -9.04
CA TRP A 237 -2.68 17.60 -8.42
C TRP A 237 -2.17 16.32 -9.05
N GLN A 238 -3.02 15.48 -9.67
CA GLN A 238 -2.52 14.29 -10.36
C GLN A 238 -1.52 14.62 -11.49
N PRO A 239 -1.76 15.65 -12.34
CA PRO A 239 -0.76 16.05 -13.34
C PRO A 239 0.54 16.56 -12.71
N VAL A 240 0.46 17.34 -11.63
CA VAL A 240 1.64 17.86 -10.91
C VAL A 240 2.45 16.72 -10.32
N ALA A 241 1.81 15.85 -9.53
CA ALA A 241 2.43 14.69 -8.90
C ALA A 241 3.05 13.75 -9.93
N SER A 242 2.37 13.50 -11.06
CA SER A 242 2.88 12.68 -12.16
C SER A 242 4.16 13.26 -12.76
N ARG A 243 4.19 14.58 -13.01
CA ARG A 243 5.39 15.27 -13.53
C ARG A 243 6.56 15.19 -12.55
N HIS A 244 6.31 15.31 -11.25
CA HIS A 244 7.34 15.22 -10.22
C HIS A 244 7.91 13.80 -10.11
N ALA A 245 7.04 12.78 -10.09
CA ALA A 245 7.44 11.39 -10.09
C ALA A 245 8.27 11.01 -11.33
N ALA A 246 7.84 11.46 -12.52
CA ALA A 246 8.58 11.25 -13.76
C ALA A 246 9.95 11.95 -13.72
N ALA A 247 10.02 13.20 -13.28
CA ALA A 247 11.29 13.93 -13.16
C ALA A 247 12.29 13.22 -12.24
N PHE A 248 11.82 12.70 -11.10
CA PHE A 248 12.63 11.90 -10.19
C PHE A 248 13.10 10.60 -10.84
N ALA A 249 12.19 9.86 -11.48
CA ALA A 249 12.51 8.61 -12.17
C ALA A 249 13.55 8.80 -13.27
N PHE A 250 13.45 9.85 -14.09
CA PHE A 250 14.42 10.10 -15.16
C PHE A 250 15.76 10.64 -14.67
N GLU A 251 15.82 11.33 -13.52
CA GLU A 251 17.11 11.61 -12.88
C GLU A 251 17.77 10.31 -12.38
N LEU A 252 16.98 9.38 -11.82
CA LEU A 252 17.46 8.07 -11.42
C LEU A 252 17.96 7.26 -12.62
N ILE A 253 17.19 7.18 -13.71
CA ILE A 253 17.56 6.48 -14.94
C ILE A 253 18.90 6.98 -15.49
N GLY A 254 19.13 8.30 -15.45
CA GLY A 254 20.37 8.91 -15.91
C GLY A 254 21.61 8.53 -15.10
N ARG A 255 21.44 7.97 -13.89
CA ARG A 255 22.52 7.58 -12.98
C ARG A 255 22.66 6.07 -12.78
N ILE A 256 21.81 5.28 -13.40
CA ILE A 256 21.99 3.83 -13.48
C ILE A 256 23.37 3.57 -14.10
N PRO A 257 24.21 2.66 -13.59
CA PRO A 257 25.46 2.27 -14.26
C PRO A 257 25.19 1.58 -15.60
N VAL A 258 25.96 1.86 -16.65
CA VAL A 258 25.90 1.04 -17.88
C VAL A 258 26.83 -0.15 -17.67
N ALA A 259 26.46 -1.34 -18.14
CA ALA A 259 27.32 -2.53 -18.10
C ALA A 259 28.69 -2.36 -18.80
N ALA A 260 28.93 -1.26 -19.53
CA ALA A 260 30.24 -0.89 -20.04
C ALA A 260 31.30 -0.66 -18.93
N ASP A 261 30.86 -0.44 -17.68
CA ASP A 261 31.73 -0.20 -16.51
C ASP A 261 31.93 -1.44 -15.60
N ALA A 262 31.41 -2.61 -16.00
CA ALA A 262 31.67 -3.85 -15.27
C ALA A 262 33.00 -4.47 -15.75
N PRO A 263 34.01 -4.70 -14.89
CA PRO A 263 35.15 -5.53 -15.28
C PRO A 263 34.61 -6.90 -15.69
N GLY A 264 34.89 -7.29 -16.94
CA GLY A 264 34.33 -8.48 -17.56
C GLY A 264 34.43 -9.68 -16.63
N VAL A 265 33.28 -10.22 -16.25
CA VAL A 265 33.22 -11.55 -15.66
C VAL A 265 33.65 -12.50 -16.76
N ALA A 266 34.88 -12.98 -16.67
CA ALA A 266 35.33 -14.10 -17.49
C ALA A 266 34.36 -15.26 -17.24
N ASP A 267 33.79 -15.80 -18.31
CA ASP A 267 33.08 -17.07 -18.28
C ASP A 267 33.99 -18.12 -17.62
N ASP A 268 33.65 -18.56 -16.42
CA ASP A 268 34.25 -19.74 -15.79
C ASP A 268 33.36 -20.95 -16.09
N PRO A 269 33.74 -21.86 -17.02
CA PRO A 269 32.95 -23.02 -17.36
C PRO A 269 33.22 -24.14 -16.34
N ALA A 270 32.74 -24.00 -15.11
CA ALA A 270 32.91 -25.04 -14.09
C ALA A 270 31.76 -25.13 -13.07
N ALA A 271 30.51 -24.99 -13.51
CA ALA A 271 29.38 -25.49 -12.73
C ALA A 271 29.16 -26.99 -13.01
N ARG A 272 29.81 -27.87 -12.23
CA ARG A 272 29.41 -29.29 -12.18
C ARG A 272 28.21 -29.44 -11.25
N PRO A 273 27.19 -30.24 -11.62
CA PRO A 273 26.02 -30.44 -10.77
C PRO A 273 26.37 -31.20 -9.49
N PHE A 274 25.81 -30.74 -8.38
CA PHE A 274 25.94 -31.36 -7.07
C PHE A 274 25.07 -32.64 -7.04
N THR A 275 25.70 -33.81 -6.99
CA THR A 275 25.00 -35.07 -6.73
C THR A 275 24.75 -35.20 -5.23
N ALA A 276 23.49 -35.31 -4.83
CA ALA A 276 23.08 -35.52 -3.46
C ALA A 276 23.45 -36.94 -3.00
N ASP A 277 24.41 -37.05 -2.08
CA ASP A 277 24.70 -38.29 -1.37
C ASP A 277 23.98 -38.24 -0.01
N THR A 278 22.91 -39.02 0.10
CA THR A 278 22.18 -39.27 1.35
C THR A 278 23.06 -40.07 2.30
N ARG A 279 23.42 -39.49 3.45
CA ARG A 279 23.86 -40.26 4.63
C ARG A 279 23.05 -39.85 5.85
N SER A 280 22.23 -40.79 6.31
CA SER A 280 21.63 -40.80 7.64
C SER A 280 22.70 -40.77 8.71
N LEU A 281 22.53 -39.93 9.71
CA LEU A 281 23.21 -40.03 11.00
C LEU A 281 22.18 -39.80 12.10
N ASP A 282 21.78 -40.90 12.72
CA ASP A 282 21.23 -40.94 14.07
C ASP A 282 22.33 -40.57 15.09
N THR A 283 21.89 -40.17 16.29
CA THR A 283 22.60 -39.88 17.57
C THR A 283 22.77 -38.40 17.92
N ASP A 284 22.69 -37.95 19.17
CA ASP A 284 22.16 -38.47 20.43
C ASP A 284 22.01 -37.20 21.32
N MET A 285 20.98 -37.17 22.16
CA MET A 285 20.53 -35.96 22.85
C MET A 285 21.20 -35.84 24.22
N GLY A 286 22.29 -35.08 24.30
CA GLY A 286 23.02 -34.78 25.53
C GLY A 286 22.88 -33.33 25.99
N SER A 287 22.08 -33.12 27.03
CA SER A 287 21.86 -31.85 27.75
C SER A 287 23.14 -31.20 28.29
N ARG A 288 23.32 -29.89 28.08
CA ARG A 288 23.98 -28.99 29.04
C ARG A 288 23.34 -27.60 29.03
N ALA A 289 22.88 -27.21 30.22
CA ALA A 289 22.35 -25.89 30.56
C ALA A 289 23.45 -24.82 30.59
N ALA A 290 23.09 -23.60 30.20
CA ALA A 290 23.86 -22.40 30.47
C ALA A 290 22.93 -21.33 31.04
N ASP A 291 23.26 -20.89 32.26
CA ASP A 291 22.57 -19.87 33.04
C ASP A 291 22.59 -18.51 32.37
N THR A 292 21.46 -17.79 32.41
CA THR A 292 21.36 -16.35 32.11
C THR A 292 20.54 -15.69 33.22
N PRO A 293 21.01 -14.60 33.86
CA PRO A 293 20.30 -13.96 34.96
C PRO A 293 19.12 -13.09 34.46
N PRO A 294 18.08 -12.86 35.29
CA PRO A 294 16.88 -12.17 34.85
C PRO A 294 17.05 -10.65 34.85
N LEU A 295 16.58 -9.98 33.80
CA LEU A 295 16.37 -8.54 33.79
C LEU A 295 15.15 -8.17 34.65
N ALA A 296 15.34 -7.18 35.51
CA ALA A 296 14.33 -6.61 36.38
C ALA A 296 13.16 -5.99 35.60
N SER A 297 11.94 -6.33 36.01
CA SER A 297 10.69 -5.76 35.53
C SER A 297 10.48 -4.35 36.09
N GLY A 298 10.55 -3.35 35.21
CA GLY A 298 10.05 -2.01 35.50
C GLY A 298 8.52 -2.00 35.56
N THR A 299 7.97 -1.59 36.69
CA THR A 299 6.54 -1.38 36.91
C THR A 299 6.07 -0.09 36.24
N HIS A 300 5.52 -0.20 35.03
CA HIS A 300 4.65 0.85 34.50
C HIS A 300 3.27 0.74 35.16
N PRO A 301 2.65 1.86 35.58
CA PRO A 301 1.29 1.83 36.13
C PRO A 301 0.32 1.34 35.05
N GLN A 302 -0.26 0.16 35.25
CA GLN A 302 -1.31 -0.37 34.39
C GLN A 302 -2.57 0.48 34.57
N ALA A 303 -3.04 1.08 33.47
CA ALA A 303 -4.41 1.59 33.39
C ALA A 303 -5.39 0.46 33.76
N PRO A 304 -6.49 0.76 34.47
CA PRO A 304 -7.40 -0.26 34.97
C PRO A 304 -7.92 -1.11 33.80
N ARG A 305 -7.64 -2.44 33.85
CA ARG A 305 -8.20 -3.41 32.91
C ARG A 305 -9.70 -3.46 33.13
N ARG A 306 -10.49 -2.81 32.26
CA ARG A 306 -11.95 -2.98 32.21
C ARG A 306 -12.28 -4.46 31.96
N ARG A 307 -13.33 -4.93 32.64
CA ARG A 307 -13.85 -6.30 32.55
C ARG A 307 -14.30 -6.57 31.10
N LYS A 308 -13.88 -7.70 30.52
CA LYS A 308 -14.43 -8.17 29.24
C LYS A 308 -15.90 -8.54 29.42
N LEU A 309 -16.77 -8.12 28.51
CA LEU A 309 -18.18 -8.48 28.58
C LEU A 309 -18.36 -9.99 28.40
N THR A 310 -19.21 -10.58 29.24
CA THR A 310 -19.64 -11.96 29.03
C THR A 310 -20.71 -12.02 27.95
N ILE A 311 -20.95 -13.23 27.42
CA ILE A 311 -22.05 -13.47 26.46
C ILE A 311 -23.40 -13.06 27.06
N ARG A 312 -23.59 -13.23 28.37
CA ARG A 312 -24.79 -12.79 29.07
C ARG A 312 -24.89 -11.27 29.09
N ASP A 313 -23.82 -10.57 29.46
CA ASP A 313 -23.81 -9.09 29.52
C ASP A 313 -24.17 -8.47 28.17
N ILE A 314 -23.56 -8.97 27.07
CA ILE A 314 -23.86 -8.52 25.71
C ILE A 314 -25.30 -8.86 25.29
N GLY A 315 -25.80 -10.04 25.67
CA GLY A 315 -27.19 -10.43 25.37
C GLY A 315 -28.20 -9.53 26.06
N ASP A 316 -27.97 -9.25 27.34
CA ASP A 316 -28.82 -8.39 28.17
C ASP A 316 -28.82 -6.94 27.67
N LEU A 317 -27.66 -6.42 27.22
CA LEU A 317 -27.56 -5.12 26.58
C LEU A 317 -28.31 -5.09 25.23
N ALA A 318 -28.22 -6.15 24.42
CA ALA A 318 -28.92 -6.22 23.14
C ALA A 318 -30.43 -6.22 23.30
N ASP A 319 -30.93 -6.97 24.29
CA ASP A 319 -32.36 -7.02 24.59
C ASP A 319 -32.85 -5.67 25.14
N THR A 320 -32.03 -4.97 25.93
CA THR A 320 -32.34 -3.62 26.44
C THR A 320 -32.34 -2.58 25.31
N LEU A 321 -31.36 -2.63 24.40
CA LEU A 321 -31.28 -1.74 23.23
C LEU A 321 -32.50 -1.89 22.33
N LEU A 322 -32.95 -3.12 22.06
CA LEU A 322 -34.11 -3.37 21.21
C LEU A 322 -35.45 -3.00 21.89
N ALA A 323 -35.46 -2.88 23.22
CA ALA A 323 -36.62 -2.40 23.96
C ALA A 323 -36.79 -0.87 23.91
N VAL A 324 -35.76 -0.12 23.50
CA VAL A 324 -35.86 1.33 23.28
C VAL A 324 -36.83 1.60 22.15
N SER A 325 -37.77 2.52 22.38
CA SER A 325 -38.86 2.81 21.45
C SER A 325 -38.34 3.08 20.04
N GLY A 326 -38.86 2.33 19.07
CA GLY A 326 -38.53 2.48 17.66
C GLY A 326 -37.17 1.92 17.24
N MET A 327 -36.34 1.35 18.13
CA MET A 327 -35.07 0.72 17.73
C MET A 327 -35.23 -0.50 16.84
N THR A 328 -36.43 -1.09 16.78
CA THR A 328 -36.80 -2.15 15.81
C THR A 328 -37.21 -1.61 14.43
N SER A 329 -37.26 -0.28 14.25
CA SER A 329 -37.53 0.35 12.96
C SER A 329 -36.24 0.50 12.15
N PRO A 330 -36.18 0.02 10.89
CA PRO A 330 -35.02 0.21 10.02
C PRO A 330 -34.60 1.67 9.87
N ALA A 331 -35.56 2.60 9.81
CA ALA A 331 -35.28 4.03 9.66
C ALA A 331 -34.60 4.62 10.91
N ARG A 332 -35.07 4.24 12.10
CA ARG A 332 -34.50 4.72 13.37
C ARG A 332 -33.16 4.04 13.68
N TRP A 333 -33.03 2.77 13.31
CA TRP A 333 -31.77 2.03 13.35
C TRP A 333 -30.72 2.68 12.45
N GLN A 334 -31.08 3.04 11.21
CA GLN A 334 -30.17 3.75 10.31
C GLN A 334 -29.75 5.10 10.90
N GLN A 335 -30.69 5.86 11.47
CA GLN A 335 -30.39 7.13 12.14
C GLN A 335 -29.39 6.94 13.30
N LEU A 336 -29.55 5.90 14.12
CA LEU A 336 -28.57 5.56 15.17
C LEU A 336 -27.18 5.29 14.60
N LEU A 337 -27.08 4.53 13.50
CA LEU A 337 -25.79 4.23 12.88
C LEU A 337 -25.15 5.48 12.26
N ASP A 338 -25.93 6.37 11.67
CA ASP A 338 -25.42 7.61 11.06
C ASP A 338 -24.86 8.58 12.11
N GLU A 339 -25.43 8.60 13.31
CA GLU A 339 -24.95 9.39 14.45
C GLU A 339 -23.77 8.73 15.20
N LEU A 340 -23.37 7.51 14.80
CA LEU A 340 -22.20 6.80 15.33
C LEU A 340 -21.11 6.67 14.25
N PRO A 341 -20.38 7.74 13.90
CA PRO A 341 -19.46 7.77 12.77
C PRO A 341 -18.31 6.76 12.91
N THR A 342 -17.97 6.35 14.13
CA THR A 342 -16.94 5.34 14.41
C THR A 342 -17.48 3.91 14.30
N VAL A 343 -18.79 3.66 14.30
CA VAL A 343 -19.39 2.32 14.40
C VAL A 343 -20.33 2.01 13.24
N GLY A 344 -21.11 2.97 12.77
CA GLY A 344 -22.15 2.82 11.74
C GLY A 344 -21.67 2.38 10.36
N THR A 345 -20.36 2.48 10.09
CA THR A 345 -19.77 1.96 8.85
C THR A 345 -19.40 0.47 8.92
N ALA A 346 -19.39 -0.13 10.11
CA ALA A 346 -18.97 -1.51 10.36
C ALA A 346 -20.14 -2.48 10.60
N VAL A 347 -21.37 -1.97 10.76
CA VAL A 347 -22.59 -2.77 10.96
C VAL A 347 -23.43 -2.74 9.67
N GLY A 348 -24.04 -3.87 9.32
CA GLY A 348 -24.94 -3.95 8.17
C GLY A 348 -26.14 -3.03 8.32
N ARG A 349 -26.59 -2.43 7.21
CA ARG A 349 -27.69 -1.43 7.17
C ARG A 349 -29.07 -2.03 6.90
N GLN A 350 -29.25 -3.34 7.15
CA GLN A 350 -30.40 -4.09 6.63
C GLN A 350 -31.02 -5.02 7.67
N SER A 351 -31.41 -4.49 8.84
CA SER A 351 -32.57 -4.89 9.66
C SER A 351 -32.47 -4.19 11.01
N ALA A 352 -33.41 -4.40 11.91
CA ALA A 352 -33.24 -4.06 13.33
C ALA A 352 -33.43 -5.35 14.14
N SER A 353 -32.56 -6.31 13.86
CA SER A 353 -32.61 -7.66 14.41
C SER A 353 -31.73 -7.78 15.64
N ARG A 354 -32.02 -8.77 16.50
CA ARG A 354 -31.18 -9.09 17.66
C ARG A 354 -29.73 -9.39 17.27
N SER A 355 -29.50 -10.02 16.12
CA SER A 355 -28.16 -10.22 15.57
C SER A 355 -27.44 -8.91 15.27
N GLU A 356 -28.14 -7.90 14.77
CA GLU A 356 -27.53 -6.59 14.49
C GLU A 356 -27.27 -5.79 15.77
N ALA A 357 -28.18 -5.85 16.75
CA ALA A 357 -27.94 -5.29 18.08
C ALA A 357 -26.69 -5.89 18.74
N LEU A 358 -26.51 -7.20 18.66
CA LEU A 358 -25.31 -7.88 19.14
C LEU A 358 -24.05 -7.42 18.37
N SER A 359 -24.15 -7.27 17.05
CA SER A 359 -23.04 -6.81 16.20
C SER A 359 -22.63 -5.37 16.51
N LEU A 360 -23.62 -4.48 16.68
CA LEU A 360 -23.42 -3.09 17.09
C LEU A 360 -22.72 -3.02 18.45
N LEU A 361 -23.23 -3.73 19.45
CA LEU A 361 -22.65 -3.75 20.80
C LEU A 361 -21.22 -4.32 20.81
N ARG A 362 -20.95 -5.40 20.08
CA ARG A 362 -19.56 -5.91 19.96
C ARG A 362 -18.64 -4.89 19.30
N THR A 363 -19.14 -4.16 18.31
CA THR A 363 -18.37 -3.12 17.63
C THR A 363 -18.10 -1.94 18.57
N CYS A 364 -19.10 -1.50 19.35
CA CYS A 364 -18.94 -0.47 20.37
C CYS A 364 -17.95 -0.91 21.47
N GLU A 365 -17.96 -2.18 21.89
CA GLU A 365 -17.01 -2.70 22.88
C GLU A 365 -15.58 -2.66 22.32
N ALA A 366 -15.40 -3.16 21.10
CA ALA A 366 -14.10 -3.19 20.43
C ALA A 366 -13.52 -1.78 20.19
N ARG A 367 -14.38 -0.82 19.83
CA ARG A 367 -13.99 0.57 19.51
C ARG A 367 -14.03 1.52 20.72
N ARG A 368 -14.39 1.02 21.91
CA ARG A 368 -14.61 1.83 23.13
C ARG A 368 -15.63 2.96 22.93
N ALA A 369 -16.66 2.70 22.14
CA ALA A 369 -17.72 3.64 21.78
C ALA A 369 -19.04 3.39 22.55
N MET A 370 -18.97 2.72 23.71
CA MET A 370 -20.16 2.42 24.52
C MET A 370 -20.77 3.67 25.15
N GLY A 371 -19.95 4.63 25.60
CA GLY A 371 -20.41 5.95 26.05
C GLY A 371 -21.11 6.73 24.93
N GLU A 372 -20.48 6.79 23.75
CA GLU A 372 -21.04 7.44 22.56
C GLU A 372 -22.40 6.83 22.15
N LEU A 373 -22.51 5.49 22.20
CA LEU A 373 -23.75 4.77 21.92
C LEU A 373 -24.89 5.22 22.86
N VAL A 374 -24.65 5.30 24.16
CA VAL A 374 -25.72 5.68 25.11
C VAL A 374 -26.06 7.17 25.04
N GLU A 375 -25.10 8.04 24.73
CA GLU A 375 -25.34 9.46 24.47
C GLU A 375 -26.25 9.66 23.25
N VAL A 376 -25.95 8.99 22.13
CA VAL A 376 -26.78 9.05 20.92
C VAL A 376 -28.18 8.50 21.18
N ILE A 377 -28.29 7.38 21.90
CA ILE A 377 -29.59 6.79 22.24
C ILE A 377 -30.43 7.73 23.13
N ALA A 378 -29.80 8.40 24.10
CA ALA A 378 -30.48 9.37 24.95
C ALA A 378 -31.03 10.57 24.16
N VAL A 379 -30.32 11.00 23.10
CA VAL A 379 -30.81 12.04 22.17
C VAL A 379 -31.94 11.52 21.30
N LEU A 380 -31.82 10.28 20.79
CA LEU A 380 -32.81 9.71 19.86
C LEU A 380 -34.11 9.30 20.56
N ALA A 381 -34.06 8.92 21.84
CA ALA A 381 -35.20 8.45 22.63
C ALA A 381 -35.22 9.13 24.00
N PRO A 382 -35.47 10.46 24.05
CA PRO A 382 -35.55 11.17 25.32
C PRO A 382 -36.71 10.62 26.16
N ASP A 383 -36.49 10.54 27.48
CA ASP A 383 -37.45 10.03 28.47
C ASP A 383 -37.87 8.55 28.30
N ASP A 384 -37.20 7.78 27.45
CA ASP A 384 -37.48 6.35 27.29
C ASP A 384 -36.87 5.53 28.45
N PRO A 385 -37.68 4.73 29.18
CA PRO A 385 -37.19 3.97 30.33
C PRO A 385 -36.18 2.88 29.96
N ALA A 386 -36.25 2.32 28.75
CA ALA A 386 -35.26 1.35 28.28
C ALA A 386 -33.95 2.05 27.87
N ALA A 387 -34.00 3.28 27.37
CA ALA A 387 -32.79 4.08 27.12
C ALA A 387 -32.06 4.43 28.43
N ALA A 388 -32.81 4.81 29.46
CA ALA A 388 -32.26 5.05 30.80
C ALA A 388 -31.66 3.77 31.41
N GLU A 389 -32.34 2.63 31.28
CA GLU A 389 -31.83 1.34 31.75
C GLU A 389 -30.58 0.88 30.99
N LEU A 390 -30.51 1.12 29.68
CA LEU A 390 -29.32 0.83 28.88
C LEU A 390 -28.11 1.62 29.37
N THR A 391 -28.30 2.92 29.62
CA THR A 391 -27.26 3.82 30.16
C THR A 391 -26.76 3.32 31.51
N ARG A 392 -27.68 3.01 32.43
CA ARG A 392 -27.35 2.48 33.77
C ARG A 392 -26.55 1.17 33.69
N ARG A 393 -26.92 0.26 32.78
CA ARG A 393 -26.18 -1.02 32.60
C ARG A 393 -24.78 -0.80 32.05
N VAL A 394 -24.62 0.12 31.09
CA VAL A 394 -23.31 0.48 30.55
C VAL A 394 -22.42 1.09 31.63
N GLU A 395 -22.96 1.92 32.52
CA GLU A 395 -22.25 2.47 33.68
C GLU A 395 -21.87 1.39 34.72
N ASP A 396 -22.81 0.50 35.09
CA ASP A 396 -22.58 -0.60 36.05
C ASP A 396 -21.48 -1.57 35.58
N LEU A 397 -21.42 -1.78 34.25
CA LEU A 397 -20.39 -2.61 33.63
C LEU A 397 -19.05 -1.86 33.48
N GLY A 398 -19.01 -0.57 33.85
CA GLY A 398 -17.86 0.30 33.70
C GLY A 398 -17.47 0.45 32.24
N LEU A 399 -18.45 0.65 31.35
CA LEU A 399 -18.26 0.78 29.90
C LEU A 399 -18.51 2.20 29.39
N ALA A 400 -19.12 3.07 30.22
CA ALA A 400 -19.30 4.49 29.93
C ALA A 400 -17.98 5.21 29.63
#